data_AF-A0A8M1MQ06-F1
#
_entry.id   AF-A0A8M1MQ06-F1
#
_cell.length_a   1.000
_cell.length_b   1.000
_cell.length_c   1.000
_cell.angle_alpha   90.00
_cell.angle_beta   90.00
_cell.angle_gamma   90.00
#
_symmetry.space_group_name_H-M   'P 1'
#
loop_
_entity.id
_entity.type
_entity.pdbx_description
1 polymer ?
#
loop_
_entity_poly.entity_id
_entity_poly.type
_entity_poly.pdbx_seq_one_letter_code
_entity_poly.pdbx_strand_id
1 'polypeptide(L)' 'MGHQQLYQSHPRKCGQGSRSCHICSNWHSLIRKYGLNMCRQCFRQYAKYDIGFIKLD' A
#
# COMPACT_ATOMS: atom_id res chain seq x y z
N MET A 1 1.77 -16.75 29.07
CA MET A 1 0.61 -16.74 28.14
C MET A 1 0.12 -15.33 27.77
N GLY A 2 0.32 -14.28 28.59
CA GLY A 2 -0.19 -12.93 28.28
C GLY A 2 0.36 -12.24 27.03
N HIS A 3 1.56 -12.59 26.55
CA HIS A 3 2.16 -11.99 25.34
C HIS A 3 1.26 -12.08 24.10
N GLN A 4 0.57 -13.22 23.91
CA GLN A 4 -0.30 -13.44 22.75
C GLN A 4 -1.51 -12.50 22.71
N GLN A 5 -2.02 -12.08 23.88
CA GLN A 5 -3.15 -11.14 23.98
C GLN A 5 -2.72 -9.68 23.79
N LEU A 6 -1.45 -9.36 24.03
CA LEU A 6 -0.91 -8.01 23.97
C LEU A 6 -0.30 -7.67 22.61
N TYR A 7 0.28 -8.65 21.92
CA TYR A 7 0.90 -8.45 20.62
C TYR A 7 -0.16 -8.06 19.56
N GLN A 8 0.01 -6.89 18.93
CA GLN A 8 -0.91 -6.36 17.91
C GLN A 8 -2.39 -6.26 18.36
N SER A 9 -2.62 -6.01 19.65
CA SER A 9 -3.95 -5.88 20.23
C SER A 9 -4.80 -4.75 19.62
N HIS A 10 -4.17 -3.70 19.09
CA HIS A 10 -4.87 -2.59 18.46
C HIS A 10 -5.46 -2.98 17.09
N PRO A 11 -6.79 -2.84 16.88
CA PRO A 11 -7.42 -3.15 15.59
C PRO A 11 -6.91 -2.24 14.47
N ARG A 12 -6.37 -2.81 13.39
CA ARG A 12 -5.87 -2.06 12.21
C ARG A 12 -6.84 -2.12 11.03
N LYS A 13 -8.12 -1.86 11.26
CA LYS A 13 -9.16 -1.91 10.22
C LYS A 13 -9.17 -0.66 9.33
N CYS A 14 -8.68 0.48 9.83
CA CYS A 14 -8.75 1.77 9.16
C CYS A 14 -7.50 2.63 9.40
N GLY A 15 -7.46 3.82 8.77
CA GLY A 15 -6.31 4.72 8.83
C GLY A 15 -5.13 4.30 7.94
N GLN A 16 -4.00 4.99 8.11
CA GLN A 16 -2.81 4.76 7.31
C GLN A 16 -2.16 3.40 7.62
N GLY A 17 -1.98 3.08 8.91
CA GLY A 17 -1.41 1.82 9.38
C GLY A 17 -2.26 0.56 9.16
N SER A 18 -3.40 0.68 8.45
CA SER A 18 -4.19 -0.48 8.02
C SER A 18 -3.81 -1.00 6.65
N ARG A 19 -3.10 -0.21 5.84
CA ARG A 19 -2.83 -0.51 4.44
C ARG A 19 -1.38 -0.24 4.09
N SER A 20 -0.75 -1.21 3.46
CA SER A 20 0.61 -1.10 2.96
C SER A 20 0.63 -1.24 1.43
N CYS A 21 1.71 -0.74 0.82
CA CYS A 21 2.01 -1.01 -0.58
C CYS A 21 2.21 -2.51 -0.79
N HIS A 22 1.54 -3.08 -1.78
CA HIS A 22 1.69 -4.52 -2.06
C HIS A 22 3.08 -4.92 -2.59
N ILE A 23 3.90 -3.95 -3.00
CA ILE A 23 5.26 -4.18 -3.53
C ILE A 23 6.32 -3.98 -2.43
N CYS A 24 6.36 -2.79 -1.83
CA CYS A 24 7.42 -2.42 -0.88
C CYS A 24 6.98 -2.39 0.59
N SER A 25 5.73 -2.77 0.89
CA SER A 25 5.15 -2.73 2.24
C SER A 25 5.15 -1.36 2.93
N ASN A 26 5.43 -0.27 2.21
CA ASN A 26 5.39 1.09 2.75
C ASN A 26 3.94 1.52 3.04
N TRP A 27 3.73 2.17 4.18
CA TRP A 27 2.43 2.72 4.61
C TRP A 27 2.18 4.13 4.05
N HIS A 28 3.21 4.82 3.57
CA HIS A 28 3.11 6.20 3.11
C HIS A 28 2.81 6.31 1.61
N SER A 29 2.04 7.35 1.27
CA SER A 29 1.78 7.76 -0.13
C SER A 29 1.28 6.64 -1.02
N LEU A 30 0.26 5.94 -0.50
CA LEU A 30 -0.43 4.86 -1.18
C LEU A 30 -1.46 5.43 -2.17
N ILE A 31 -1.31 5.10 -3.44
CA ILE A 31 -2.30 5.28 -4.49
C ILE A 31 -3.31 4.14 -4.37
N ARG A 32 -4.55 4.51 -4.04
CA ARG A 32 -5.65 3.57 -3.77
C ARG A 32 -6.69 3.51 -4.89
N LYS A 33 -6.60 4.41 -5.86
CA LYS A 33 -7.55 4.49 -6.98
C LYS A 33 -7.46 3.20 -7.80
N TYR A 34 -8.61 2.73 -8.29
CA TYR A 34 -8.74 1.51 -9.10
C TYR A 34 -8.25 0.23 -8.40
N GLY A 35 -8.11 0.23 -7.07
CA GLY A 35 -7.66 -0.95 -6.33
C GLY A 35 -6.17 -1.24 -6.41
N LEU A 36 -5.36 -0.32 -6.95
CA LEU A 36 -3.92 -0.52 -7.17
C LEU A 36 -3.14 -0.79 -5.87
N ASN A 37 -3.48 -0.09 -4.77
CA ASN A 37 -2.82 -0.21 -3.46
C ASN A 37 -1.28 -0.22 -3.57
N MET A 38 -0.73 0.76 -4.29
CA MET A 38 0.71 0.91 -4.55
C MET A 38 1.25 2.23 -4.02
N CYS A 39 2.51 2.24 -3.62
CA CYS A 39 3.21 3.48 -3.28
C CYS A 39 3.46 4.33 -4.53
N ARG A 40 3.53 5.66 -4.40
CA ARG A 40 3.76 6.57 -5.55
C ARG A 40 5.06 6.28 -6.33
N GLN A 41 6.11 5.82 -5.65
CA GLN A 41 7.40 5.47 -6.28
C GLN A 41 7.27 4.18 -7.09
N CYS A 42 6.67 3.17 -6.48
CA CYS A 42 6.33 1.89 -7.07
C CYS A 42 5.47 2.09 -8.32
N PHE A 43 4.41 2.89 -8.22
CA PHE A 43 3.55 3.18 -9.36
C PHE A 43 4.33 3.78 -10.52
N ARG A 44 5.25 4.73 -10.31
CA ARG A 44 6.06 5.29 -11.41
C ARG A 44 6.96 4.27 -12.08
N GLN A 45 7.46 3.29 -11.35
CA GLN A 45 8.31 2.22 -11.89
C GLN A 45 7.51 1.25 -12.77
N TYR A 46 6.33 0.83 -12.31
CA TYR A 46 5.51 -0.19 -12.98
C TYR A 46 4.43 0.40 -13.91
N ALA A 47 4.20 1.72 -13.89
CA ALA A 47 3.12 2.38 -14.63
C ALA A 47 3.14 2.05 -16.13
N LYS A 48 4.31 2.11 -16.78
CA LYS A 48 4.42 2.01 -18.24
C LYS A 48 4.38 0.57 -18.75
N TYR A 49 5.14 -0.33 -18.13
CA TYR A 49 5.36 -1.69 -18.66
C TYR A 49 4.33 -2.71 -18.16
N ASP A 50 3.95 -2.63 -16.88
CA ASP A 50 3.13 -3.67 -16.25
C ASP A 50 1.66 -3.25 -16.15
N ILE A 51 1.40 -1.97 -15.86
CA ILE A 51 0.03 -1.45 -15.67
C ILE A 51 -0.54 -0.86 -16.97
N GLY A 52 0.31 -0.38 -17.88
CA GLY A 52 -0.09 0.20 -19.17
C GLY A 52 -0.54 1.67 -19.11
N PHE A 53 -0.25 2.39 -18.02
CA PHE A 53 -0.42 3.84 -17.97
C PHE A 53 0.66 4.52 -18.81
N ILE A 54 0.23 5.16 -19.90
CA ILE A 54 1.07 6.02 -20.74
C ILE A 54 0.80 7.49 -20.45
N LYS A 55 1.86 8.29 -20.42
CA LYS A 55 1.72 9.75 -20.39
C LYS A 55 1.29 10.19 -21.77
N LEU A 56 0.06 10.68 -21.89
CA LEU A 56 -0.37 11.48 -23.03
C LEU A 56 0.06 12.92 -22.76
N ASP A 57 0.43 13.63 -23.83
CA ASP A 57 0.81 15.04 -23.77
C ASP A 57 -0.37 15.92 -23.37
#